data_AF-A0A975I066-F1
#
_entry.id   AF-A0A975I066-F1
#
_cell.length_a   1.000
_cell.length_b   1.000
_cell.length_c   1.000
_cell.angle_alpha   90.00
_cell.angle_beta   90.00
_cell.angle_gamma   90.00
#
_symmetry.space_group_name_H-M   'P 1'
#
loop_
_entity.id
_entity.type
_entity.pdbx_description
1 polymer ?
#
loop_
_entity_poly.entity_id
_entity_poly.type
_entity_poly.pdbx_seq_one_letter_code
_entity_poly.pdbx_strand_id
1 'polypeptide(L)'
;MALTYGSLVLNSNGTYTYTLNNANPTVNALNVGQTLTDSYTYTLTDGDGDTTTATLSITINGASDGVPTIVPVDGNGAATGQASVNELGLLTVGNTSETTTGSITVTAPNGLASVVVGGTTVTAAQLAGLGGTPVVINTGEGTLTLSGFNAGTGALSYSYTLNAAQNQPGATESSDTIALTVNDLAGGSNTGNLVVQIVDSTPVAVADSASITEDAAPNTVSGSVLTGTGADTVGADANATPSPPPPWP
;
A
#
# COMPACT_ATOMS: atom_id res chain seq x y z
N MET A 1 -5.43 -42.05 23.72
CA MET A 1 -5.48 -42.56 22.33
C MET A 1 -5.38 -41.38 21.38
N ALA A 2 -4.59 -41.48 20.31
CA ALA A 2 -4.50 -40.43 19.29
C ALA A 2 -5.68 -40.55 18.30
N LEU A 3 -6.28 -39.42 17.97
CA LEU A 3 -7.26 -39.24 16.89
C LEU A 3 -6.60 -38.42 15.76
N THR A 4 -7.37 -37.99 14.76
CA THR A 4 -6.82 -37.25 13.61
C THR A 4 -6.36 -35.84 14.01
N TYR A 5 -7.14 -35.15 14.84
CA TYR A 5 -6.89 -33.75 15.18
C TYR A 5 -6.49 -33.53 16.65
N GLY A 6 -6.58 -34.56 17.48
CA GLY A 6 -6.21 -34.48 18.89
C GLY A 6 -6.00 -35.84 19.53
N SER A 7 -6.16 -35.90 20.84
CA SER A 7 -6.10 -37.14 21.60
C SER A 7 -7.24 -37.23 22.60
N LEU A 8 -7.75 -38.43 22.80
CA LEU A 8 -8.85 -38.74 23.71
C LEU A 8 -8.36 -39.67 24.83
N VAL A 9 -8.73 -39.32 26.06
CA VAL A 9 -8.69 -40.21 27.23
C VAL A 9 -10.14 -40.41 27.67
N LEU A 10 -10.66 -41.63 27.58
CA LEU A 10 -11.98 -42.02 28.10
C LEU A 10 -11.77 -42.94 29.30
N ASN A 11 -12.31 -42.55 30.45
CA ASN A 11 -12.20 -43.29 31.70
C ASN A 11 -13.38 -44.27 31.86
N SER A 12 -13.19 -45.32 32.67
CA SER A 12 -14.23 -46.33 32.94
C SER A 12 -15.48 -45.76 33.64
N ASN A 13 -15.37 -44.61 34.32
CA ASN A 13 -16.51 -43.89 34.90
C ASN A 13 -17.27 -43.02 33.88
N GLY A 14 -16.93 -43.11 32.59
CA GLY A 14 -17.57 -42.36 31.50
C GLY A 14 -17.06 -40.94 31.30
N THR A 15 -16.19 -40.43 32.17
CA THR A 15 -15.57 -39.11 31.96
C THR A 15 -14.53 -39.17 30.84
N TYR A 16 -14.43 -38.12 30.04
CA TYR A 16 -13.42 -38.04 28.98
C TYR A 16 -12.71 -36.68 28.96
N THR A 17 -11.47 -36.71 28.49
CA THR A 17 -10.68 -35.53 28.16
C THR A 17 -10.26 -35.63 26.71
N TYR A 18 -10.61 -34.62 25.91
CA TYR A 18 -10.06 -34.43 24.58
C TYR A 18 -9.04 -33.29 24.61
N THR A 19 -7.85 -33.55 24.09
CA THR A 19 -6.79 -32.55 23.95
C THR A 19 -6.53 -32.33 22.47
N LEU A 20 -6.87 -31.14 21.97
CA LEU A 20 -6.62 -30.73 20.59
C LEU A 20 -5.11 -30.67 20.30
N ASN A 21 -4.70 -31.07 19.11
CA ASN A 21 -3.33 -30.89 18.64
C ASN A 21 -3.21 -29.56 17.88
N ASN A 22 -2.87 -28.48 18.58
CA ASN A 22 -2.67 -27.16 17.96
C ASN A 22 -1.46 -27.09 17.01
N ALA A 23 -0.55 -28.09 17.03
CA ALA A 23 0.52 -28.18 16.04
C ALA A 23 0.06 -28.84 14.72
N ASN A 24 -1.18 -29.30 14.63
CA ASN A 24 -1.72 -29.84 13.38
C ASN A 24 -2.01 -28.67 12.40
N PRO A 25 -1.36 -28.63 11.22
CA PRO A 25 -1.51 -27.51 10.29
C PRO A 25 -2.93 -27.39 9.72
N THR A 26 -3.71 -28.47 9.67
CA THR A 26 -5.11 -28.40 9.22
C THR A 26 -6.03 -27.79 10.28
N VAL A 27 -5.74 -28.03 11.56
CA VAL A 27 -6.46 -27.38 12.68
C VAL A 27 -6.09 -25.90 12.72
N ASN A 28 -4.80 -25.59 12.59
CA ASN A 28 -4.29 -24.21 12.61
C ASN A 28 -4.64 -23.41 11.34
N ALA A 29 -5.28 -24.03 10.34
CA ALA A 29 -5.78 -23.35 9.15
C ALA A 29 -7.30 -23.10 9.21
N LEU A 30 -7.97 -23.50 10.31
CA LEU A 30 -9.40 -23.30 10.46
C LEU A 30 -9.72 -21.86 10.83
N ASN A 31 -10.30 -21.14 9.88
CA ASN A 31 -10.88 -19.83 10.09
C ASN A 31 -12.27 -19.92 10.75
N VAL A 32 -12.76 -18.79 11.25
CA VAL A 32 -14.12 -18.66 11.80
C VAL A 32 -15.16 -19.24 10.83
N GLY A 33 -16.03 -20.11 11.35
CA GLY A 33 -17.08 -20.76 10.56
C GLY A 33 -16.67 -22.07 9.88
N GLN A 34 -15.38 -22.42 9.89
CA GLN A 34 -14.90 -23.73 9.45
C GLN A 34 -14.88 -24.72 10.60
N THR A 35 -15.06 -26.01 10.29
CA THR A 35 -15.04 -27.07 11.30
C THR A 35 -14.32 -28.32 10.82
N LEU A 36 -13.67 -29.01 11.75
CA LEU A 36 -13.22 -30.39 11.59
C LEU A 36 -13.93 -31.28 12.60
N THR A 37 -13.84 -32.60 12.44
CA THR A 37 -14.47 -33.54 13.36
C THR A 37 -13.57 -34.74 13.62
N ASP A 38 -13.34 -35.01 14.89
CA ASP A 38 -12.83 -36.30 15.36
C ASP A 38 -14.00 -37.17 15.80
N SER A 39 -13.90 -38.49 15.61
CA SER A 39 -14.93 -39.44 16.05
C SER A 39 -14.29 -40.65 16.72
N TYR A 40 -14.94 -41.12 17.79
CA TYR A 40 -14.50 -42.30 18.53
C TYR A 40 -15.68 -43.19 18.90
N THR A 41 -15.64 -44.45 18.45
CA THR A 41 -16.62 -45.47 18.86
C THR A 41 -16.20 -46.09 20.19
N TYR A 42 -17.11 -46.10 21.17
CA TYR A 42 -16.92 -46.74 22.47
C TYR A 42 -17.99 -47.80 22.73
N THR A 43 -17.66 -48.74 23.61
CA THR A 43 -18.56 -49.83 24.03
C THR A 43 -18.97 -49.60 25.49
N LEU A 44 -20.27 -49.67 25.76
CA LEU A 44 -20.85 -49.76 27.08
C LEU A 44 -21.13 -51.22 27.41
N THR A 45 -20.80 -51.64 28.63
CA THR A 45 -21.08 -52.98 29.15
C THR A 45 -21.84 -52.83 30.46
N ASP A 46 -22.94 -53.55 30.64
CA ASP A 46 -23.69 -53.56 31.90
C ASP A 46 -23.14 -54.59 32.92
N GLY A 47 -23.86 -54.78 34.03
CA GLY A 47 -23.39 -55.59 35.15
C GLY A 47 -23.40 -57.10 34.91
N ASP A 48 -24.20 -57.56 33.94
CA ASP A 48 -24.35 -58.96 33.53
C ASP A 48 -23.64 -59.29 32.20
N GLY A 49 -23.08 -58.28 31.52
CA GLY A 49 -22.10 -58.44 30.45
C GLY A 49 -22.63 -58.16 29.04
N ASP A 50 -23.85 -57.66 28.92
CA ASP A 50 -24.39 -57.22 27.64
C ASP A 50 -23.67 -55.94 27.19
N THR A 51 -23.47 -55.81 25.88
CA THR A 51 -22.70 -54.69 25.31
C THR A 51 -23.46 -53.95 24.22
N THR A 52 -23.23 -52.64 24.16
CA THR A 52 -23.70 -51.77 23.08
C THR A 52 -22.63 -50.76 22.70
N THR A 53 -22.68 -50.25 21.47
CA THR A 53 -21.71 -49.26 20.98
C THR A 53 -22.37 -47.90 20.71
N ALA A 54 -21.61 -46.85 20.90
CA ALA A 54 -21.98 -45.49 20.54
C ALA A 54 -20.76 -44.70 20.05
N THR A 55 -20.98 -43.58 19.37
CA THR A 55 -19.90 -42.74 18.85
C THR A 55 -19.88 -41.40 19.57
N LEU A 56 -18.74 -41.06 20.17
CA LEU A 56 -18.42 -39.71 20.60
C LEU A 56 -17.90 -38.93 19.38
N SER A 57 -18.58 -37.85 19.03
CA SER A 57 -18.15 -36.92 17.98
C SER A 57 -17.63 -35.64 18.62
N ILE A 58 -16.43 -35.22 18.26
CA ILE A 58 -15.79 -33.99 18.72
C ILE A 58 -15.69 -33.04 17.53
N THR A 59 -16.54 -32.02 17.51
CA THR A 59 -16.47 -30.94 16.53
C THR A 59 -15.44 -29.91 16.97
N ILE A 60 -14.49 -29.62 16.08
CA ILE A 60 -13.43 -28.64 16.27
C ILE A 60 -13.82 -27.42 15.46
N ASN A 61 -14.11 -26.31 16.14
CA ASN A 61 -14.49 -25.06 15.48
C ASN A 61 -13.25 -24.21 15.25
N GLY A 62 -13.14 -23.65 14.05
CA GLY A 62 -12.12 -22.66 13.72
C GLY A 62 -12.25 -21.38 14.53
N ALA A 63 -11.13 -20.68 14.68
CA ALA A 63 -11.04 -19.38 15.33
C ALA A 63 -10.39 -18.38 14.37
N SER A 64 -10.34 -17.10 14.76
CA SER A 64 -9.54 -16.11 14.05
C SER A 64 -8.16 -16.04 14.67
N ASP A 65 -7.13 -16.06 13.85
CA ASP A 65 -5.72 -15.96 14.21
C ASP A 65 -5.24 -14.49 14.31
N GLY A 66 -6.15 -13.53 14.17
CA GLY A 66 -5.88 -12.10 14.31
C GLY A 66 -6.54 -11.26 13.23
N VAL A 67 -6.36 -9.94 13.31
CA VAL A 67 -6.83 -9.01 12.28
C VAL A 67 -5.74 -8.77 11.24
N PRO A 68 -6.08 -8.54 9.96
CA PRO A 68 -5.09 -8.17 8.97
C PRO A 68 -4.58 -6.74 9.22
N THR A 69 -3.40 -6.42 8.71
CA THR A 69 -2.79 -5.08 8.79
C THR A 69 -2.31 -4.62 7.41
N ILE A 70 -2.41 -3.33 7.15
CA ILE A 70 -1.87 -2.70 5.95
C ILE A 70 -1.20 -1.38 6.36
N VAL A 71 0.12 -1.31 6.20
CA VAL A 71 0.92 -0.19 6.70
C VAL A 71 1.93 0.21 5.63
N PRO A 72 1.77 1.38 4.99
CA PRO A 72 2.80 1.95 4.13
C PRO A 72 4.10 2.16 4.89
N VAL A 73 5.22 1.76 4.29
CA VAL A 73 6.54 1.99 4.84
C VAL A 73 6.92 3.42 4.53
N ASP A 74 7.25 4.18 5.58
CA ASP A 74 7.81 5.52 5.42
C ASP A 74 9.21 5.44 4.77
N GLY A 75 9.31 5.98 3.56
CA GLY A 75 10.53 6.07 2.77
C GLY A 75 11.10 7.48 2.64
N ASN A 76 10.43 8.52 3.17
CA ASN A 76 10.86 9.91 3.08
C ASN A 76 11.14 10.57 4.45
N GLY A 77 10.96 9.84 5.55
CA GLY A 77 11.39 10.21 6.89
C GLY A 77 10.55 11.32 7.51
N ALA A 78 11.14 12.48 7.77
CA ALA A 78 10.43 13.57 8.44
C ALA A 78 9.52 14.38 7.49
N ALA A 79 9.54 14.09 6.20
CA ALA A 79 8.67 14.72 5.21
C ALA A 79 7.21 14.28 5.40
N THR A 80 6.27 15.03 4.81
CA THR A 80 4.85 14.68 4.87
C THR A 80 4.61 13.32 4.19
N GLY A 81 3.78 12.48 4.79
CA GLY A 81 3.39 11.19 4.22
C GLY A 81 4.45 10.11 4.34
N GLN A 82 4.55 9.24 3.33
CA GLN A 82 5.50 8.12 3.29
C GLN A 82 6.41 8.14 2.05
N ALA A 83 6.07 8.95 1.06
CA ALA A 83 6.87 9.11 -0.15
C ALA A 83 6.78 10.56 -0.63
N SER A 84 7.82 11.03 -1.31
CA SER A 84 7.85 12.37 -1.90
C SER A 84 8.13 12.28 -3.39
N VAL A 85 7.50 13.17 -4.14
CA VAL A 85 7.82 13.52 -5.53
C VAL A 85 7.98 15.03 -5.64
N ASN A 86 8.70 15.47 -6.67
CA ASN A 86 8.91 16.88 -6.96
C ASN A 86 8.44 17.20 -8.38
N GLU A 87 7.69 18.28 -8.51
CA GLU A 87 7.17 18.75 -9.79
C GLU A 87 8.29 19.14 -10.77
N LEU A 88 9.48 19.47 -10.29
CA LEU A 88 10.66 19.76 -11.12
C LEU A 88 11.01 18.60 -12.07
N GLY A 89 10.67 17.37 -11.71
CA GLY A 89 10.82 16.20 -12.57
C GLY A 89 10.00 16.26 -13.86
N LEU A 90 8.87 16.98 -13.85
CA LEU A 90 8.00 17.15 -15.02
C LEU A 90 8.62 18.04 -16.11
N LEU A 91 9.67 18.80 -15.79
CA LEU A 91 10.24 19.79 -16.72
C LEU A 91 11.17 19.20 -17.77
N THR A 92 11.89 18.12 -17.43
CA THR A 92 12.92 17.58 -18.32
C THR A 92 12.99 16.08 -18.20
N VAL A 93 13.18 15.38 -19.31
CA VAL A 93 13.33 13.92 -19.35
C VAL A 93 14.53 13.38 -18.55
N GLY A 94 15.51 14.22 -18.18
CA GLY A 94 16.68 13.82 -17.40
C GLY A 94 16.49 13.92 -15.88
N ASN A 95 15.46 14.63 -15.43
CA ASN A 95 15.08 14.71 -14.03
C ASN A 95 13.90 13.75 -13.83
N THR A 96 14.03 12.78 -12.91
CA THR A 96 12.99 11.78 -12.64
C THR A 96 12.38 11.93 -11.24
N SER A 97 12.53 13.12 -10.62
CA SER A 97 12.06 13.39 -9.25
C SER A 97 10.53 13.45 -9.13
N GLU A 98 9.81 13.48 -10.24
CA GLU A 98 8.36 13.28 -10.32
C GLU A 98 7.97 11.81 -10.06
N THR A 99 8.94 10.91 -9.98
CA THR A 99 8.74 9.48 -9.70
C THR A 99 9.43 9.05 -8.40
N THR A 100 8.74 8.20 -7.64
CA THR A 100 9.27 7.57 -6.43
C THR A 100 8.88 6.09 -6.36
N THR A 101 9.54 5.33 -5.50
CA THR A 101 9.24 3.91 -5.24
C THR A 101 9.14 3.66 -3.74
N GLY A 102 8.37 2.66 -3.36
CA GLY A 102 8.19 2.33 -1.95
C GLY A 102 7.58 0.95 -1.75
N SER A 103 7.22 0.68 -0.49
CA SER A 103 6.59 -0.57 -0.12
C SER A 103 5.46 -0.34 0.89
N ILE A 104 4.46 -1.22 0.84
CA ILE A 104 3.38 -1.33 1.83
C ILE A 104 3.50 -2.70 2.47
N THR A 105 3.53 -2.76 3.80
CA THR A 105 3.56 -4.03 4.54
C THR A 105 2.13 -4.50 4.77
N VAL A 106 1.80 -5.68 4.23
CA VAL A 106 0.47 -6.32 4.34
C VAL A 106 0.60 -7.61 5.12
N THR A 107 -0.15 -7.74 6.22
CA THR A 107 -0.25 -9.01 6.95
C THR A 107 -1.70 -9.47 7.02
N ALA A 108 -1.93 -10.77 6.92
CA ALA A 108 -3.24 -11.37 7.06
C ALA A 108 -3.06 -12.75 7.71
N PRO A 109 -3.10 -12.83 9.06
CA PRO A 109 -2.89 -14.09 9.80
C PRO A 109 -3.83 -15.22 9.35
N ASN A 110 -5.09 -14.88 9.01
CA ASN A 110 -6.11 -15.81 8.52
C ASN A 110 -5.99 -16.14 7.02
N GLY A 111 -4.91 -15.69 6.36
CA GLY A 111 -4.73 -15.74 4.92
C GLY A 111 -5.29 -14.51 4.19
N LEU A 112 -4.54 -14.02 3.20
CA LEU A 112 -4.89 -12.81 2.44
C LEU A 112 -5.96 -13.12 1.39
N ALA A 113 -7.06 -12.36 1.39
CA ALA A 113 -8.08 -12.44 0.34
C ALA A 113 -7.82 -11.41 -0.78
N SER A 114 -7.64 -10.14 -0.39
CA SER A 114 -7.41 -9.04 -1.35
C SER A 114 -6.83 -7.81 -0.65
N VAL A 115 -6.23 -6.92 -1.44
CA VAL A 115 -6.06 -5.51 -1.06
C VAL A 115 -6.91 -4.62 -1.97
N VAL A 116 -7.34 -3.47 -1.46
CA VAL A 116 -7.98 -2.42 -2.25
C VAL A 116 -7.08 -1.19 -2.14
N VAL A 117 -6.68 -0.64 -3.29
CA VAL A 117 -5.77 0.51 -3.37
C VAL A 117 -6.39 1.56 -4.27
N GLY A 118 -6.66 2.76 -3.76
CA GLY A 118 -7.32 3.82 -4.53
C GLY A 118 -8.66 3.38 -5.13
N GLY A 119 -9.41 2.54 -4.42
CA GLY A 119 -10.67 1.95 -4.91
C GLY A 119 -10.52 0.76 -5.87
N THR A 120 -9.30 0.40 -6.28
CA THR A 120 -9.03 -0.76 -7.14
C THR A 120 -8.79 -2.02 -6.31
N THR A 121 -9.66 -3.03 -6.46
CA THR A 121 -9.47 -4.34 -5.80
C THR A 121 -8.43 -5.19 -6.53
N VAL A 122 -7.44 -5.67 -5.79
CA VAL A 122 -6.38 -6.59 -6.23
C VAL A 122 -6.47 -7.87 -5.40
N THR A 123 -6.89 -8.96 -6.04
CA THR A 123 -7.02 -10.27 -5.41
C THR A 123 -5.67 -10.87 -5.02
N ALA A 124 -5.65 -11.82 -4.09
CA ALA A 124 -4.43 -12.56 -3.73
C ALA A 124 -3.74 -13.20 -4.95
N ALA A 125 -4.50 -13.68 -5.93
CA ALA A 125 -3.96 -14.24 -7.18
C ALA A 125 -3.29 -13.17 -8.05
N GLN A 126 -3.88 -11.97 -8.16
CA GLN A 126 -3.27 -10.84 -8.88
C GLN A 126 -2.01 -10.33 -8.17
N LEU A 127 -2.04 -10.25 -6.83
CA LEU A 127 -0.86 -9.89 -6.03
C LEU A 127 0.33 -10.82 -6.32
N ALA A 128 0.09 -12.13 -6.36
CA ALA A 128 1.11 -13.12 -6.70
C ALA A 128 1.67 -12.96 -8.14
N GLY A 129 0.89 -12.35 -9.04
CA GLY A 129 1.26 -12.12 -10.45
C GLY A 129 1.88 -10.75 -10.75
N LEU A 130 1.99 -9.84 -9.78
CA LEU A 130 2.39 -8.44 -10.04
C LEU A 130 3.75 -8.29 -10.73
N GLY A 131 4.69 -9.21 -10.48
CA GLY A 131 6.01 -9.17 -11.13
C GLY A 131 5.98 -9.39 -12.64
N GLY A 132 4.91 -9.99 -13.18
CA GLY A 132 4.69 -10.16 -14.62
C GLY A 132 3.52 -9.33 -15.17
N THR A 133 2.55 -8.99 -14.33
CA THR A 133 1.39 -8.17 -14.71
C THR A 133 1.14 -7.11 -13.64
N PRO A 134 1.87 -5.98 -13.71
CA PRO A 134 1.67 -4.86 -12.79
C PRO A 134 0.24 -4.33 -12.85
N VAL A 135 -0.25 -3.82 -11.72
CA VAL A 135 -1.54 -3.13 -11.65
C VAL A 135 -1.29 -1.63 -11.60
N VAL A 136 -1.91 -0.89 -12.52
CA VAL A 136 -1.76 0.56 -12.65
C VAL A 136 -3.05 1.24 -12.18
N ILE A 137 -2.91 2.23 -11.31
CA ILE A 137 -4.01 2.95 -10.66
C ILE A 137 -3.76 4.44 -10.87
N ASN A 138 -4.73 5.14 -11.45
CA ASN A 138 -4.71 6.60 -11.52
C ASN A 138 -5.36 7.15 -10.25
N THR A 139 -4.64 7.97 -9.51
CA THR A 139 -5.10 8.58 -8.25
C THR A 139 -5.82 9.90 -8.46
N GLY A 140 -5.64 10.52 -9.63
CA GLY A 140 -6.07 11.87 -9.96
C GLY A 140 -4.85 12.77 -10.19
N GLU A 141 -3.98 12.84 -9.19
CA GLU A 141 -2.73 13.59 -9.18
C GLU A 141 -1.59 12.80 -9.86
N GLY A 142 -1.57 11.48 -9.68
CA GLY A 142 -0.50 10.61 -10.15
C GLY A 142 -0.95 9.22 -10.61
N THR A 143 0.05 8.42 -10.97
CA THR A 143 -0.09 7.04 -11.42
C THR A 143 0.68 6.14 -10.47
N LEU A 144 -0.05 5.37 -9.67
CA LEU A 144 0.48 4.35 -8.77
C LEU A 144 0.53 3.01 -9.50
N THR A 145 1.71 2.42 -9.62
CA THR A 145 1.92 1.09 -10.21
C THR A 145 2.36 0.11 -9.14
N LEU A 146 1.52 -0.90 -8.85
CA LEU A 146 1.87 -2.02 -8.00
C LEU A 146 2.66 -3.04 -8.84
N SER A 147 3.87 -3.41 -8.39
CA SER A 147 4.85 -4.12 -9.22
C SER A 147 5.34 -5.44 -8.63
N GLY A 148 5.06 -5.73 -7.36
CA GLY A 148 5.44 -7.00 -6.76
C GLY A 148 4.81 -7.23 -5.39
N PHE A 149 4.64 -8.48 -5.00
CA PHE A 149 4.21 -8.86 -3.66
C PHE A 149 5.03 -10.04 -3.13
N ASN A 150 5.66 -9.88 -1.98
CA ASN A 150 6.35 -10.96 -1.28
C ASN A 150 5.44 -11.52 -0.19
N ALA A 151 4.86 -12.70 -0.42
CA ALA A 151 3.94 -13.33 0.54
C ALA A 151 4.60 -13.73 1.87
N GLY A 152 5.92 -13.92 1.90
CA GLY A 152 6.65 -14.28 3.13
C GLY A 152 6.88 -13.09 4.05
N THR A 153 7.09 -11.88 3.50
CA THR A 153 7.31 -10.65 4.29
C THR A 153 6.09 -9.73 4.32
N GLY A 154 5.12 -9.94 3.45
CA GLY A 154 3.99 -9.05 3.26
C GLY A 154 4.29 -7.79 2.44
N ALA A 155 5.49 -7.68 1.87
CA ALA A 155 5.91 -6.46 1.16
C ALA A 155 5.24 -6.35 -0.22
N LEU A 156 4.35 -5.36 -0.37
CA LEU A 156 3.77 -4.92 -1.65
C LEU A 156 4.60 -3.76 -2.18
N SER A 157 5.30 -3.97 -3.29
CA SER A 157 6.15 -2.96 -3.93
C SER A 157 5.34 -2.09 -4.89
N TYR A 158 5.65 -0.79 -4.92
CA TYR A 158 5.03 0.15 -5.84
C TYR A 158 6.01 1.18 -6.40
N SER A 159 5.65 1.78 -7.53
CA SER A 159 6.15 3.09 -7.97
C SER A 159 4.99 4.07 -8.07
N TYR A 160 5.26 5.35 -7.85
CA TYR A 160 4.31 6.43 -8.06
C TYR A 160 4.96 7.49 -8.93
N THR A 161 4.28 7.93 -9.97
CA THR A 161 4.73 9.00 -10.88
C THR A 161 3.66 10.08 -10.92
N LEU A 162 4.04 11.32 -10.63
CA LEU A 162 3.14 12.48 -10.75
C LEU A 162 2.77 12.72 -12.21
N ASN A 163 1.48 12.95 -12.49
CA ASN A 163 1.02 13.08 -13.88
C ASN A 163 1.16 14.50 -14.43
N ALA A 164 1.03 15.51 -13.57
CA ALA A 164 1.08 16.91 -13.94
C ALA A 164 1.43 17.78 -12.72
N ALA A 165 1.87 19.02 -12.97
CA ALA A 165 2.06 20.01 -11.92
C ALA A 165 0.71 20.30 -11.26
N GLN A 166 0.72 20.42 -9.94
CA GLN A 166 -0.44 20.73 -9.13
C GLN A 166 -0.52 22.25 -8.95
N ASN A 167 -1.74 22.78 -8.89
CA ASN A 167 -1.92 24.19 -8.60
C ASN A 167 -1.80 24.41 -7.08
N GLN A 168 -0.69 24.99 -6.63
CA GLN A 168 -0.38 25.15 -5.20
C GLN A 168 -0.13 26.63 -4.78
N PRO A 169 -1.06 27.60 -5.01
CA PRO A 169 -0.77 29.01 -4.80
C PRO A 169 -0.35 29.34 -3.35
N GLY A 170 0.90 29.77 -3.18
CA GLY A 170 1.45 30.15 -1.87
C GLY A 170 1.75 28.99 -0.92
N ALA A 171 1.67 27.74 -1.40
CA ALA A 171 2.10 26.56 -0.68
C ALA A 171 3.41 26.04 -1.28
N THR A 172 4.26 25.42 -0.46
CA THR A 172 5.50 24.78 -0.93
C THR A 172 5.32 23.28 -1.21
N GLU A 173 4.17 22.73 -0.84
CA GLU A 173 3.81 21.34 -1.07
C GLU A 173 2.30 21.11 -0.99
N SER A 174 1.87 20.04 -1.63
CA SER A 174 0.54 19.43 -1.51
C SER A 174 0.68 17.92 -1.26
N SER A 175 -0.43 17.18 -1.25
CA SER A 175 -0.38 15.74 -1.03
C SER A 175 -1.46 14.99 -1.80
N ASP A 176 -1.11 13.80 -2.28
CA ASP A 176 -2.04 12.78 -2.77
C ASP A 176 -2.23 11.73 -1.68
N THR A 177 -3.48 11.46 -1.30
CA THR A 177 -3.85 10.48 -0.28
C THR A 177 -4.59 9.30 -0.90
N ILE A 178 -3.92 8.16 -0.98
CA ILE A 178 -4.44 6.93 -1.55
C ILE A 178 -4.98 6.04 -0.42
N ALA A 179 -6.30 5.82 -0.42
CA ALA A 179 -6.95 4.93 0.53
C ALA A 179 -6.54 3.46 0.28
N LEU A 180 -6.27 2.75 1.38
CA LEU A 180 -5.87 1.34 1.40
C LEU A 180 -6.84 0.52 2.24
N THR A 181 -7.10 -0.71 1.80
CA THR A 181 -7.83 -1.72 2.58
C THR A 181 -7.20 -3.07 2.38
N VAL A 182 -7.10 -3.88 3.43
CA VAL A 182 -6.75 -5.29 3.36
C VAL A 182 -7.93 -6.12 3.85
N ASN A 183 -8.23 -7.21 3.15
CA ASN A 183 -9.26 -8.17 3.52
C ASN A 183 -8.62 -9.56 3.65
N ASP A 184 -8.97 -10.28 4.70
CA ASP A 184 -8.53 -11.66 4.93
C ASP A 184 -9.62 -12.69 4.56
N LEU A 185 -9.26 -13.97 4.55
CA LEU A 185 -10.17 -15.07 4.20
C LEU A 185 -11.18 -15.42 5.32
N ALA A 186 -10.99 -14.90 6.53
CA ALA A 186 -11.94 -15.04 7.64
C ALA A 186 -13.00 -13.92 7.66
N GLY A 187 -12.94 -12.98 6.70
CA GLY A 187 -13.84 -11.82 6.63
C GLY A 187 -13.39 -10.62 7.46
N GLY A 188 -12.20 -10.68 8.06
CA GLY A 188 -11.53 -9.56 8.71
C GLY A 188 -11.07 -8.52 7.69
N SER A 189 -11.10 -7.25 8.10
CA SER A 189 -10.66 -6.13 7.26
C SER A 189 -9.98 -5.05 8.09
N ASN A 190 -9.07 -4.31 7.47
CA ASN A 190 -8.41 -3.15 8.06
C ASN A 190 -8.04 -2.13 7.00
N THR A 191 -7.89 -0.86 7.39
CA THR A 191 -7.68 0.28 6.47
C THR A 191 -6.42 1.06 6.82
N GLY A 192 -5.87 1.75 5.83
CA GLY A 192 -4.75 2.69 5.99
C GLY A 192 -4.72 3.68 4.83
N ASN A 193 -3.78 4.61 4.85
CA ASN A 193 -3.57 5.56 3.76
C ASN A 193 -2.09 5.58 3.38
N LEU A 194 -1.80 5.49 2.08
CA LEU A 194 -0.52 5.92 1.54
C LEU A 194 -0.64 7.41 1.20
N VAL A 195 0.20 8.24 1.79
CA VAL A 195 0.25 9.68 1.50
C VAL A 195 1.55 9.99 0.76
N VAL A 196 1.42 10.60 -0.41
CA VAL A 196 2.54 11.07 -1.23
C VAL A 196 2.60 12.58 -1.14
N GLN A 197 3.71 13.12 -0.63
CA GLN A 197 4.01 14.55 -0.66
C GLN A 197 4.39 14.96 -2.08
N ILE A 198 3.81 16.06 -2.55
CA ILE A 198 4.08 16.65 -3.85
C ILE A 198 4.74 18.01 -3.61
N VAL A 199 6.05 18.08 -3.76
CA VAL A 199 6.84 19.29 -3.55
C VAL A 199 6.68 20.22 -4.74
N ASP A 200 6.25 21.46 -4.45
CA ASP A 200 6.08 22.51 -5.44
C ASP A 200 7.41 22.92 -6.07
N SER A 201 7.36 23.30 -7.34
CA SER A 201 8.53 23.77 -8.07
C SER A 201 8.49 25.28 -8.22
N THR A 202 9.24 26.00 -7.39
CA THR A 202 9.24 27.46 -7.41
C THR A 202 10.00 28.03 -8.61
N PRO A 203 9.54 29.12 -9.25
CA PRO A 203 10.30 29.81 -10.27
C PRO A 203 11.56 30.48 -9.69
N VAL A 204 12.59 30.65 -10.52
CA VAL A 204 13.84 31.35 -10.18
C VAL A 204 14.12 32.39 -11.25
N ALA A 205 14.17 33.65 -10.82
CA ALA A 205 14.59 34.75 -11.69
C ALA A 205 16.11 34.96 -11.57
N VAL A 206 16.77 35.21 -12.70
CA VAL A 206 18.20 35.46 -12.81
C VAL A 206 18.41 36.86 -13.38
N ALA A 207 19.43 37.57 -12.89
CA ALA A 207 19.69 38.93 -13.35
C ALA A 207 20.24 38.95 -14.78
N ASP A 208 19.53 39.63 -15.68
CA ASP A 208 20.00 39.89 -17.04
C ASP A 208 20.84 41.17 -17.15
N SER A 209 21.69 41.21 -18.17
CA SER A 209 22.42 42.42 -18.54
C SER A 209 22.43 42.61 -20.05
N ALA A 210 22.35 43.86 -20.47
CA ALA A 210 22.47 44.26 -21.86
C ALA A 210 23.26 45.57 -21.93
N SER A 211 23.95 45.81 -23.04
CA SER A 211 24.70 47.05 -23.26
C SER A 211 24.42 47.59 -24.66
N ILE A 212 24.47 48.92 -24.78
CA ILE A 212 24.39 49.62 -26.06
C ILE A 212 25.40 50.76 -26.02
N THR A 213 26.12 50.96 -27.12
CA THR A 213 27.01 52.11 -27.27
C THR A 213 26.19 53.36 -27.54
N GLU A 214 26.58 54.49 -26.96
CA GLU A 214 26.07 55.80 -27.32
C GLU A 214 26.13 55.99 -28.85
N ASP A 215 25.07 56.55 -29.42
CA ASP A 215 24.92 56.81 -30.86
C ASP A 215 24.93 55.58 -31.79
N ALA A 216 24.72 54.37 -31.25
CA ALA A 216 24.57 53.18 -32.09
C ALA A 216 23.38 53.30 -33.07
N ALA A 217 23.55 52.79 -34.30
CA ALA A 217 22.48 52.64 -35.29
C ALA A 217 22.33 51.13 -35.65
N PRO A 218 21.23 50.47 -35.26
CA PRO A 218 20.06 51.00 -34.55
C PRO A 218 20.34 51.30 -33.07
N ASN A 219 19.62 52.28 -32.53
CA ASN A 219 19.74 52.75 -31.13
C ASN A 219 18.88 51.91 -30.17
N THR A 220 18.77 50.61 -30.42
CA THR A 220 17.90 49.70 -29.67
C THR A 220 18.67 48.45 -29.27
N VAL A 221 18.50 48.02 -28.02
CA VAL A 221 18.91 46.69 -27.56
C VAL A 221 17.66 45.85 -27.31
N SER A 222 17.64 44.65 -27.88
CA SER A 222 16.55 43.69 -27.73
C SER A 222 17.09 42.43 -27.08
N GLY A 223 16.31 41.85 -26.18
CA GLY A 223 16.66 40.64 -25.46
C GLY A 223 15.42 40.01 -24.83
N SER A 224 15.65 38.98 -24.03
CA SER A 224 14.61 38.27 -23.27
C SER A 224 15.16 38.02 -21.87
N VAL A 225 14.30 38.17 -20.85
CA VAL A 225 14.62 37.79 -19.46
C VAL A 225 14.34 36.30 -19.20
N LEU A 226 13.49 35.70 -20.03
CA LEU A 226 13.12 34.28 -19.90
C LEU A 226 14.06 33.34 -20.66
N THR A 227 14.85 33.87 -21.61
CA THR A 227 15.63 33.05 -22.54
C THR A 227 16.98 33.69 -22.84
N GLY A 228 18.00 32.86 -23.08
CA GLY A 228 19.37 33.32 -23.36
C GLY A 228 20.32 33.13 -22.17
N THR A 229 21.44 33.85 -22.18
CA THR A 229 22.36 33.88 -21.03
C THR A 229 21.72 34.61 -19.87
N GLY A 230 21.52 33.91 -18.75
CA GLY A 230 20.74 34.43 -17.61
C GLY A 230 19.27 34.03 -17.63
N ALA A 231 18.86 33.04 -18.42
CA ALA A 231 17.47 32.61 -18.50
C ALA A 231 16.88 32.20 -17.13
N ASP A 232 15.70 32.75 -16.84
CA ASP A 232 14.84 32.34 -15.72
C ASP A 232 14.37 30.89 -15.84
N THR A 233 14.12 30.23 -14.69
CA THR A 233 13.42 28.94 -14.65
C THR A 233 12.00 29.14 -14.18
N VAL A 234 11.02 28.65 -14.94
CA VAL A 234 9.62 29.04 -14.81
C VAL A 234 8.79 28.14 -13.88
N GLY A 235 9.40 27.25 -13.10
CA GLY A 235 8.66 26.21 -12.36
C GLY A 235 8.00 25.21 -13.31
N ALA A 236 7.37 24.16 -12.76
CA ALA A 236 6.56 23.21 -13.53
C ALA A 236 5.14 23.70 -13.81
N ASP A 237 4.72 24.79 -13.16
CA ASP A 237 3.48 25.48 -13.45
C ASP A 237 3.59 26.26 -14.77
N ALA A 238 2.50 26.26 -15.54
CA ALA A 238 2.57 26.57 -16.98
C ALA A 238 2.74 28.06 -17.35
N ASN A 239 3.12 28.97 -16.45
CA ASN A 239 3.09 30.40 -16.77
C ASN A 239 4.10 31.26 -15.99
N ALA A 240 5.30 31.49 -16.54
CA ALA A 240 6.08 32.67 -16.15
C ALA A 240 5.52 33.91 -16.87
N THR A 241 4.94 34.82 -16.10
CA THR A 241 4.56 36.15 -16.61
C THR A 241 5.40 37.20 -15.89
N PRO A 242 6.49 37.68 -16.52
CA PRO A 242 7.20 38.85 -16.02
C PRO A 242 6.21 40.00 -15.86
N SER A 243 6.12 40.55 -14.65
CA SER A 243 5.24 41.68 -14.35
C SER A 243 6.08 42.93 -14.14
N PRO A 244 5.75 44.07 -14.77
CA PRO A 244 6.44 45.31 -14.51
C PRO A 244 6.24 45.73 -13.04
N PRO A 245 7.20 46.46 -12.45
CA PRO A 245 7.00 47.01 -11.11
C PRO A 245 5.76 47.93 -11.08
N PRO A 246 5.10 48.07 -9.92
CA PRO A 246 4.00 49.02 -9.78
C PRO A 246 4.46 50.43 -10.17
N PRO A 247 3.58 51.25 -10.78
CA PRO A 247 3.94 52.62 -11.14
C PRO A 247 4.37 53.38 -9.89
N TRP A 248 5.47 54.14 -10.00
CA TRP A 248 5.94 55.02 -8.93
C TRP A 248 4.83 56.02 -8.54
N PRO A 249 4.65 56.30 -7.24
CA PRO A 249 3.63 57.26 -6.77
C PRO A 249 3.89 58.70 -7.24
#